data_AF-H9MBF8-F1
#
_entry.id   AF-H9MBF8-F1
#
_cell.length_a   1.000
_cell.length_b   1.000
_cell.length_c   1.000
_cell.angle_alpha   90.00
_cell.angle_beta   90.00
_cell.angle_gamma   90.00
#
_symmetry.space_group_name_H-M   'P 1'
#
loop_
_entity.id
_entity.type
_entity.pdbx_description
1 polymer ?
#
loop_
_entity_poly.entity_id
_entity_poly.type
_entity_poly.pdbx_seq_one_letter_code
_entity_poly.pdbx_strand_id
1 'polypeptide(L)' 'VSFSVGDSAEFLYGTERDIDKAEKILLESGDVLIFGGESRHVFHGISHVNPHTSPKWLNQETRLRPGRLNLTFRQI' A
#
# COMPACT_ATOMS: atom_id res chain seq x y z
N VAL A 1 -6.02 -5.60 7.79
CA VAL A 1 -6.62 -4.65 6.82
C VAL A 1 -5.68 -3.46 6.65
N SER A 2 -5.41 -3.01 5.43
CA SER A 2 -4.50 -1.90 5.14
C SER A 2 -5.17 -0.89 4.21
N PHE A 3 -5.21 0.37 4.61
CA PHE A 3 -5.72 1.47 3.77
C PHE A 3 -4.55 2.23 3.16
N SER A 4 -4.65 2.60 1.88
CA SER A 4 -3.71 3.48 1.18
C SER A 4 -4.35 4.84 0.92
N VAL A 5 -3.67 5.92 1.31
CA VAL A 5 -4.12 7.30 1.09
C VAL A 5 -2.95 8.15 0.63
N GLY A 6 -3.11 8.93 -0.43
CA GLY A 6 -2.05 9.77 -0.99
C GLY A 6 -1.45 9.19 -2.27
N ASP A 7 -0.14 9.35 -2.46
CA ASP A 7 0.56 8.82 -3.64
C ASP A 7 0.43 7.29 -3.72
N SER A 8 0.27 6.77 -4.94
CA SER A 8 0.19 5.34 -5.21
C SER A 8 1.52 4.64 -4.91
N ALA A 9 1.47 3.37 -4.57
CA ALA A 9 2.67 2.60 -4.25
C ALA A 9 2.64 1.21 -4.85
N GLU A 10 3.81 0.77 -5.32
CA GLU A 10 4.05 -0.61 -5.73
C GLU A 10 4.17 -1.48 -4.47
N PHE A 11 3.18 -2.33 -4.26
CA PHE A 11 3.15 -3.30 -3.16
C PHE A 11 3.59 -4.66 -3.69
N LEU A 12 4.66 -5.18 -3.08
CA LEU A 12 5.18 -6.50 -3.34
C LEU A 12 4.62 -7.48 -2.31
N TYR A 13 4.27 -8.69 -2.74
CA TYR A 13 3.95 -9.80 -1.85
C TYR A 13 4.41 -11.15 -2.40
N GLY A 14 4.67 -12.11 -1.51
CA GLY A 14 5.05 -13.46 -1.90
C GLY A 14 5.15 -14.41 -0.69
N THR A 15 5.20 -15.71 -0.98
CA THR A 15 5.37 -16.76 0.05
C THR A 15 6.83 -16.94 0.49
N GLU A 16 7.78 -16.45 -0.30
CA GLU A 16 9.21 -16.49 -0.04
C GLU A 16 9.77 -15.08 0.18
N ARG A 17 10.87 -14.97 0.93
CA ARG A 17 11.57 -13.70 1.14
C ARG A 17 12.55 -13.42 -0.01
N ASP A 18 12.00 -13.39 -1.22
CA ASP A 18 12.73 -13.21 -2.48
C ASP A 18 11.96 -12.22 -3.37
N ILE A 19 12.60 -11.12 -3.74
CA ILE A 19 11.98 -10.04 -4.52
C ILE A 19 11.74 -10.47 -5.97
N ASP A 20 12.61 -11.32 -6.53
CA ASP A 20 12.51 -11.76 -7.92
C ASP A 20 11.31 -12.71 -8.15
N LYS A 21 10.81 -13.31 -7.06
CA LYS A 21 9.60 -14.15 -7.05
C LYS A 21 8.36 -13.43 -6.54
N ALA A 22 8.48 -12.18 -6.09
CA ALA A 22 7.37 -11.45 -5.53
C ALA A 22 6.39 -11.01 -6.63
N GLU A 23 5.10 -11.17 -6.36
CA GLU A 23 4.05 -10.55 -7.14
C GLU A 23 3.93 -9.07 -6.79
N LYS A 24 3.45 -8.27 -7.75
CA LYS A 24 3.31 -6.83 -7.60
C LYS A 24 1.88 -6.38 -7.91
N ILE A 25 1.34 -5.54 -7.04
CA ILE A 25 0.12 -4.77 -7.28
C ILE A 25 0.37 -3.29 -7.02
N LEU A 26 -0.33 -2.43 -7.75
CA LEU A 26 -0.35 -1.00 -7.46
C LEU A 26 -1.46 -0.73 -6.44
N LEU A 27 -1.14 -0.03 -5.35
CA LEU A 27 -2.12 0.48 -4.40
C LEU A 27 -2.27 1.99 -4.61
N GLU A 28 -3.44 2.43 -5.03
CA GLU A 28 -3.80 3.82 -5.25
C GLU A 28 -4.48 4.44 -4.01
N SER A 29 -4.69 5.75 -4.05
CA SER A 29 -5.40 6.46 -2.97
C SER A 29 -6.86 6.00 -2.91
N GLY A 30 -7.28 5.48 -1.76
CA GLY A 30 -8.61 4.92 -1.54
C GLY A 30 -8.64 3.39 -1.53
N ASP A 31 -7.58 2.73 -1.98
CA ASP A 31 -7.52 1.27 -1.98
C ASP A 31 -7.44 0.69 -0.57
N VAL A 32 -8.12 -0.44 -0.41
CA VAL A 32 -8.11 -1.24 0.81
C VAL A 32 -7.63 -2.64 0.50
N LEU A 33 -6.50 -3.02 1.10
CA LEU A 33 -5.92 -4.34 0.98
C LEU A 33 -6.24 -5.19 2.22
N ILE A 34 -6.81 -6.37 2.00
CA ILE A 34 -7.15 -7.34 3.05
C ILE A 34 -6.44 -8.64 2.76
N PHE A 35 -5.59 -9.08 3.70
CA PHE A 35 -4.98 -10.41 3.68
C PHE A 35 -4.97 -10.98 5.11
N GLY A 36 -5.44 -12.21 5.22
CA GLY A 36 -5.64 -12.97 6.46
C GLY A 36 -5.67 -14.47 6.14
N GLY A 37 -5.98 -15.32 7.12
CA GLY A 37 -5.90 -16.77 6.93
C GLY A 37 -4.49 -17.21 6.51
N GLU A 38 -4.38 -18.08 5.51
CA GLU A 38 -3.09 -18.53 4.95
C GLU A 38 -2.22 -17.36 4.46
N SER A 39 -2.84 -16.33 3.87
CA SER A 39 -2.15 -15.14 3.39
C SER A 39 -1.67 -14.21 4.51
N ARG A 40 -1.97 -14.50 5.80
CA ARG A 40 -1.53 -13.66 6.93
C ARG A 40 -0.01 -13.60 7.08
N HIS A 41 0.67 -14.61 6.55
CA HIS A 41 2.11 -14.85 6.67
C HIS A 41 2.92 -14.51 5.42
N VAL A 42 2.31 -13.93 4.37
CA VAL A 42 3.07 -13.52 3.18
C VAL A 42 4.12 -12.46 3.55
N PHE A 43 5.31 -12.60 2.96
CA PHE A 43 6.27 -11.51 2.93
C PHE A 43 5.69 -10.40 2.07
N HIS A 44 5.79 -9.16 2.53
CA HIS A 44 5.27 -8.02 1.79
C HIS A 44 6.02 -6.74 2.14
N GLY A 45 5.95 -5.77 1.23
CA GLY A 45 6.59 -4.47 1.39
C GLY A 45 6.20 -3.51 0.27
N ILE A 46 6.70 -2.28 0.38
CA ILE A 46 6.59 -1.28 -0.67
C ILE A 46 7.94 -1.18 -1.38
N SER A 47 7.97 -1.44 -2.69
CA SER A 47 9.19 -1.23 -3.50
C SER A 47 9.35 0.22 -3.92
N HIS A 48 8.25 0.90 -4.22
CA HIS A 48 8.27 2.26 -4.73
C HIS A 48 6.99 3.03 -4.38
N VAL A 49 7.11 4.32 -4.10
CA VAL A 49 5.99 5.25 -3.99
C VAL A 49 6.06 6.19 -5.18
N ASN A 50 5.03 6.21 -6.02
CA ASN A 50 5.01 7.00 -7.25
C ASN A 50 4.66 8.46 -6.92
N PRO A 51 5.61 9.40 -6.98
CA PRO A 51 5.34 10.77 -6.58
C PRO A 51 4.29 11.44 -7.48
N HIS A 52 3.51 12.35 -6.90
CA HIS A 52 2.52 13.17 -7.62
C HIS A 52 1.37 12.39 -8.25
N THR A 53 1.01 11.25 -7.66
CA THR A 53 -0.11 10.41 -8.09
C THR A 53 -1.32 10.52 -7.15
N SER A 54 -1.17 11.17 -6.00
CA SER A 54 -2.28 11.50 -5.11
C SER A 54 -3.38 12.31 -5.84
N PRO A 55 -4.67 11.99 -5.64
CA PRO A 55 -5.78 12.79 -6.18
C PRO A 55 -5.67 14.26 -5.78
N LYS A 56 -5.83 15.18 -6.74
CA LYS A 56 -5.67 16.62 -6.50
C LYS A 56 -6.59 17.15 -5.40
N TRP A 57 -7.85 16.72 -5.40
CA TRP A 57 -8.85 17.13 -4.41
C TRP A 57 -8.42 16.73 -2.99
N LEU A 58 -7.81 15.55 -2.82
CA LEU A 58 -7.38 15.07 -1.52
C LEU A 58 -6.33 16.01 -0.93
N ASN A 59 -5.32 16.40 -1.72
CA ASN A 59 -4.27 17.30 -1.27
C ASN A 59 -4.81 18.71 -0.96
N GLN A 60 -5.75 19.20 -1.78
CA GLN A 60 -6.37 20.53 -1.61
C GLN A 60 -7.19 20.64 -0.33
N GLU A 61 -8.00 19.62 -0.04
CA GLU A 61 -8.92 19.63 1.12
C GLU A 61 -8.21 19.27 2.43
N THR A 62 -7.23 18.37 2.40
CA THR A 62 -6.62 17.82 3.62
C THR A 62 -5.26 18.41 3.97
N ARG A 63 -4.60 19.09 3.02
CA ARG A 63 -3.19 19.49 3.11
C ARG A 63 -2.26 18.32 3.44
N LEU A 64 -2.60 17.12 2.96
CA LEU A 64 -1.74 15.95 3.07
C LEU A 64 -0.37 16.28 2.47
N ARG A 65 0.69 15.94 3.20
CA ARG A 65 2.07 16.12 2.71
C ARG A 65 2.32 15.18 1.53
N PRO A 66 3.25 15.53 0.61
CA PRO A 66 3.65 14.62 -0.46
C PRO A 66 4.05 13.24 0.08
N GLY A 67 3.66 12.19 -0.64
CA GLY A 67 3.88 10.80 -0.24
C GLY A 67 2.59 10.02 0.07
N ARG A 68 2.76 8.90 0.75
CA ARG A 68 1.71 7.91 1.02
C ARG A 68 1.52 7.70 2.53
N LEU A 69 0.28 7.80 2.97
CA LEU A 69 -0.16 7.37 4.29
C LEU A 69 -0.73 5.95 4.21
N ASN A 70 -0.28 5.09 5.11
CA ASN A 70 -0.77 3.73 5.25
C ASN A 70 -1.31 3.50 6.66
N LEU A 71 -2.55 3.04 6.77
CA LEU A 71 -3.18 2.68 8.04
C LEU A 71 -3.41 1.17 8.08
N THR A 72 -2.68 0.46 8.95
CA THR A 72 -2.79 -0.99 9.10
C THR A 72 -3.53 -1.35 10.38
N PHE A 73 -4.63 -2.08 10.24
CA PHE A 73 -5.47 -2.55 11.34
C PHE A 73 -5.31 -4.05 11.54
N ARG A 74 -5.20 -4.44 12.82
CA ARG A 74 -5.10 -5.82 13.29
C ARG A 74 -5.93 -5.92 14.57
N GLN A 75 -6.76 -6.94 14.67
CA GLN A 75 -7.34 -7.35 15.95
C GLN A 75 -6.33 -8.27 16.63
N ILE A 76 -6.04 -7.99 17.90
CA ILE A 76 -5.14 -8.77 18.75
C ILE A 76 -5.98 -9.67 19.64
#